data_AF-A0AAD7H3N2-F1
#
_entry.id   AF-A0AAD7H3N2-F1
#
_cell.length_a   1.000
_cell.length_b   1.000
_cell.length_c   1.000
_cell.angle_alpha   90.00
_cell.angle_beta   90.00
_cell.angle_gamma   90.00
#
_symmetry.space_group_name_H-M   'P 1'
#
loop_
_entity.id
_entity.type
_entity.pdbx_description
1 polymer ?
#
loop_
_entity_poly.entity_id
_entity_poly.type
_entity_poly.pdbx_seq_one_letter_code
_entity_poly.pdbx_strand_id
1 'polypeptide(L)'
;MAAFHHYTPTAFDLDPETHTAAAADSASAPSTPANLRRVRDPNIDPQLYTPSKRMRMMTSAVAGTSGSFLVGPSKVTSQTTIPAPVLEGPPALAAPNWDHLGEPDDAMEDLTREQLLEYAVRMRGDLRNSQQQIRARDGIIESAHATIVVQNLFVEKQSRALHSKETKKKNKRETLPMDGFGRHLTAPEFIAAKEEAERLRDEEIADKAKRADDREAAKAAKEQLKEEWEQIKADHAKAVELWEEECARLKDEGVSKKNLPKKPKRARKPKAPAKATTEDETDGDQTGSDDD
;
A
#
# COMPACT_ATOMS: atom_id res chain seq x y z
N MET A 1 -0.09 3.82 13.45
CA MET A 1 -0.82 4.23 12.23
C MET A 1 0.09 4.70 11.07
N ALA A 2 1.40 4.91 11.27
CA ALA A 2 2.30 5.41 10.22
C ALA A 2 2.34 4.58 8.91
N ALA A 3 2.03 3.27 8.95
CA ALA A 3 2.00 2.41 7.77
C ALA A 3 0.90 2.78 6.76
N PHE A 4 -0.15 3.50 7.17
CA PHE A 4 -1.23 3.92 6.26
C PHE A 4 -0.80 5.00 5.27
N HIS A 5 0.15 5.86 5.65
CA HIS A 5 0.50 7.03 4.85
C HIS A 5 1.31 6.70 3.60
N HIS A 6 1.94 5.52 3.54
CA HIS A 6 2.82 5.13 2.43
C HIS A 6 2.19 4.14 1.45
N TYR A 7 0.96 3.67 1.68
CA TYR A 7 0.29 2.81 0.71
C TYR A 7 -0.39 3.64 -0.37
N THR A 8 0.19 3.63 -1.56
CA THR A 8 -0.47 4.10 -2.78
C THR A 8 -1.30 2.94 -3.34
N PRO A 9 -2.65 3.05 -3.36
CA PRO A 9 -3.49 2.03 -3.98
C PRO A 9 -3.08 1.85 -5.43
N THR A 10 -2.84 0.61 -5.84
CA THR A 10 -2.50 0.33 -7.24
C THR A 10 -3.75 0.49 -8.10
N ALA A 11 -3.61 0.74 -9.41
CA ALA A 11 -4.75 0.85 -10.32
C ALA A 11 -5.70 -0.37 -10.24
N PHE A 12 -5.16 -1.55 -9.93
CA PHE A 12 -5.92 -2.77 -9.69
C PHE A 12 -6.83 -2.71 -8.44
N ASP A 13 -6.45 -1.92 -7.42
CA ASP A 13 -7.23 -1.76 -6.19
C ASP A 13 -8.34 -0.69 -6.32
N LEU A 14 -8.28 0.16 -7.36
CA LEU A 14 -9.13 1.35 -7.53
C LEU A 14 -10.20 1.20 -8.60
N ASP A 15 -10.10 0.20 -9.48
CA ASP A 15 -11.04 0.02 -10.58
C ASP A 15 -12.39 -0.52 -10.04
N PRO A 16 -13.47 0.26 -10.12
CA PRO A 16 -14.78 -0.14 -9.61
C PRO A 16 -15.38 -1.32 -10.38
N GLU A 17 -14.99 -1.54 -11.64
CA GLU A 17 -15.45 -2.69 -12.44
C GLU A 17 -14.85 -4.01 -11.93
N THR A 18 -13.71 -3.96 -11.23
CA THR A 18 -13.13 -5.15 -10.57
C THR A 18 -13.93 -5.62 -9.35
N HIS A 19 -14.84 -4.79 -8.81
CA HIS A 19 -15.49 -5.05 -7.53
C HIS A 19 -17.03 -5.03 -7.55
N THR A 20 -17.67 -4.60 -8.64
CA THR A 20 -19.13 -4.64 -8.77
C THR A 20 -19.65 -6.09 -8.79
N ALA A 21 -20.67 -6.36 -7.98
CA ALA A 21 -21.43 -7.60 -8.08
C ALA A 21 -22.24 -7.55 -9.38
N ALA A 22 -21.96 -8.46 -10.32
CA ALA A 22 -22.85 -8.65 -11.46
C ALA A 22 -24.25 -8.96 -10.93
N ALA A 23 -25.18 -8.04 -11.13
CA ALA A 23 -26.59 -8.29 -10.92
C ALA A 23 -26.98 -9.47 -11.80
N ALA A 24 -27.60 -10.48 -11.19
CA ALA A 24 -28.00 -11.71 -11.85
C ALA A 24 -29.21 -11.44 -12.75
N ASP A 25 -29.01 -10.73 -13.87
CA ASP A 25 -30.04 -10.59 -14.89
C ASP A 25 -29.71 -11.45 -16.12
N SER A 26 -30.68 -12.29 -16.41
CA SER A 26 -30.79 -13.23 -17.53
C SER A 26 -30.64 -12.53 -18.89
N ALA A 27 -29.64 -12.92 -19.69
CA ALA A 27 -29.82 -13.50 -21.03
C ALA A 27 -28.51 -13.55 -21.84
N SER A 28 -28.19 -14.76 -22.30
CA SER A 28 -27.25 -15.20 -23.36
C SER A 28 -26.35 -14.16 -24.07
N ALA A 29 -25.17 -13.90 -23.52
CA ALA A 29 -24.02 -13.40 -24.27
C ALA A 29 -22.75 -14.19 -23.89
N PRO A 30 -21.77 -14.37 -24.81
CA PRO A 30 -20.60 -15.20 -24.57
C PRO A 30 -19.78 -14.67 -23.40
N SER A 31 -19.71 -15.48 -22.35
CA SER A 31 -19.05 -15.17 -21.08
C SER A 31 -17.55 -15.00 -21.29
N THR A 32 -17.08 -13.75 -21.21
CA THR A 32 -15.72 -13.43 -20.78
C THR A 32 -15.47 -14.17 -19.45
N PRO A 33 -14.27 -14.74 -19.18
CA PRO A 33 -14.00 -15.37 -17.89
C PRO A 33 -14.16 -14.30 -16.80
N ALA A 34 -15.30 -14.35 -16.11
CA ALA A 34 -15.57 -13.48 -14.98
C ALA A 34 -14.44 -13.71 -13.98
N ASN A 35 -13.71 -12.64 -13.63
CA ASN A 35 -12.65 -12.68 -12.64
C ASN A 35 -13.22 -13.34 -11.39
N LEU A 36 -12.80 -14.58 -11.14
CA LEU A 36 -13.18 -15.34 -9.97
C LEU A 36 -12.91 -14.45 -8.77
N ARG A 37 -13.97 -13.94 -8.15
CA ARG A 37 -13.90 -13.32 -6.83
C ARG A 37 -13.03 -14.27 -6.03
N ARG A 38 -11.88 -13.81 -5.56
CA ARG A 38 -11.04 -14.60 -4.67
C ARG A 38 -11.92 -14.87 -3.46
N VAL A 39 -12.54 -16.05 -3.43
CA VAL A 39 -13.28 -16.55 -2.29
C VAL A 39 -12.25 -16.54 -1.18
N ARG A 40 -12.42 -15.59 -0.26
CA ARG A 40 -11.54 -15.46 0.89
C ARG A 40 -11.75 -16.74 1.66
N ASP A 41 -10.72 -17.58 1.69
CA ASP A 41 -10.75 -18.78 2.50
C ASP A 41 -10.95 -18.33 3.96
N PRO A 42 -12.10 -18.64 4.59
CA PRO A 42 -12.39 -18.22 5.96
C PRO A 42 -11.42 -18.83 6.97
N ASN A 43 -10.66 -19.87 6.59
CA ASN A 43 -9.72 -20.55 7.47
C ASN A 43 -8.30 -19.97 7.45
N ILE A 44 -7.98 -18.99 6.60
CA ILE A 44 -6.64 -18.39 6.63
C ILE A 44 -6.55 -17.45 7.83
N ASP A 45 -5.66 -17.79 8.75
CA ASP A 45 -5.33 -16.96 9.90
C ASP A 45 -4.89 -15.56 9.43
N PRO A 46 -5.63 -14.49 9.77
CA PRO A 46 -5.28 -13.13 9.40
C PRO A 46 -3.93 -12.70 10.00
N GLN A 47 -3.43 -13.38 11.04
CA GLN A 47 -2.12 -13.09 11.60
C GLN A 47 -0.97 -13.44 10.65
N LEU A 48 -1.16 -14.41 9.75
CA LEU A 48 -0.15 -14.81 8.75
C LEU A 48 0.01 -13.79 7.61
N TYR A 49 -0.89 -12.81 7.50
CA TYR A 49 -0.74 -11.76 6.52
C TYR A 49 0.29 -10.72 6.95
N THR A 50 1.22 -10.41 6.04
CA THR A 50 2.08 -9.25 6.18
C THR A 50 1.23 -7.97 6.29
N PRO A 51 1.71 -6.92 6.97
CA PRO A 51 0.96 -5.67 7.14
C PRO A 51 0.44 -5.09 5.81
N SER A 52 1.26 -5.10 4.75
CA SER A 52 0.86 -4.63 3.41
C SER A 52 -0.28 -5.46 2.82
N LYS A 53 -0.27 -6.78 3.01
CA LYS A 53 -1.34 -7.66 2.55
C LYS A 53 -2.62 -7.43 3.32
N ARG A 54 -2.54 -7.22 4.65
CA ARG A 54 -3.71 -6.84 5.47
C ARG A 54 -4.33 -5.54 4.98
N MET A 55 -3.50 -4.53 4.69
CA MET A 55 -3.99 -3.27 4.15
C MET A 55 -4.68 -3.46 2.80
N ARG A 56 -4.07 -4.15 1.84
CA ARG A 56 -4.72 -4.40 0.54
C ARG A 56 -6.06 -5.12 0.68
N MET A 57 -6.14 -6.12 1.55
CA MET A 57 -7.39 -6.85 1.82
C MET A 57 -8.44 -5.93 2.44
N MET A 58 -8.05 -5.06 3.37
CA MET A 58 -8.95 -4.09 3.99
C MET A 58 -9.44 -3.05 2.97
N THR A 59 -8.54 -2.47 2.18
CA THR A 59 -8.87 -1.52 1.10
C THR A 59 -9.83 -2.13 0.10
N SER A 60 -9.58 -3.37 -0.34
CA SER A 60 -10.46 -4.10 -1.25
C SER A 60 -11.84 -4.38 -0.62
N ALA A 61 -11.89 -4.74 0.66
CA ALA A 61 -13.16 -4.94 1.35
C ALA A 61 -13.97 -3.63 1.44
N VAL A 62 -13.32 -2.50 1.80
CA VAL A 62 -13.96 -1.18 1.85
C VAL A 62 -14.43 -0.74 0.45
N ALA A 63 -13.65 -1.00 -0.60
CA ALA A 63 -13.98 -0.69 -1.98
C ALA A 63 -15.28 -1.35 -2.46
N GLY A 64 -15.64 -2.52 -1.91
CA GLY A 64 -16.89 -3.22 -2.22
C GLY A 64 -18.11 -2.75 -1.41
N THR A 65 -17.97 -1.78 -0.50
CA THR A 65 -19.07 -1.28 0.34
C THR A 65 -19.52 0.12 -0.09
N SER A 66 -20.54 0.66 0.57
CA SER A 66 -20.89 2.09 0.45
C SER A 66 -19.75 3.04 0.82
N GLY A 67 -18.71 2.54 1.52
CA GLY A 67 -17.48 3.27 1.85
C GLY A 67 -16.43 3.32 0.72
N SER A 68 -16.74 2.85 -0.48
CA SER A 68 -15.80 2.82 -1.62
C SER A 68 -15.19 4.19 -1.93
N PHE A 69 -15.94 5.27 -1.69
CA PHE A 69 -15.46 6.64 -1.85
C PHE A 69 -14.32 7.00 -0.90
N LEU A 70 -14.00 6.21 0.13
CA LEU A 70 -12.86 6.49 1.02
C LEU A 70 -11.54 6.05 0.40
N VAL A 71 -11.57 4.95 -0.34
CA VAL A 71 -10.38 4.34 -0.95
C VAL A 71 -10.24 4.68 -2.43
N GLY A 72 -11.34 4.97 -3.12
CA GLY A 72 -11.37 5.31 -4.53
C GLY A 72 -10.93 6.75 -4.85
N PRO A 73 -10.73 7.07 -6.14
CA PRO A 73 -10.39 8.43 -6.59
C PRO A 73 -11.56 9.42 -6.51
N SER A 74 -12.78 8.95 -6.21
CA SER A 74 -13.99 9.77 -6.13
C SER A 74 -13.82 10.94 -5.16
N LYS A 75 -14.12 12.17 -5.61
CA LYS A 75 -13.98 13.35 -4.77
C LYS A 75 -15.02 13.34 -3.65
N VAL A 76 -14.59 13.62 -2.42
CA VAL A 76 -15.48 13.89 -1.29
C VAL A 76 -16.14 15.25 -1.56
N THR A 77 -17.46 15.28 -1.59
CA THR A 77 -18.25 16.50 -1.82
C THR A 77 -18.92 16.93 -0.51
N SER A 78 -19.51 18.12 -0.47
CA SER A 78 -20.30 18.55 0.69
C SER A 78 -21.55 17.69 0.92
N GLN A 79 -21.96 16.88 -0.07
CA GLN A 79 -23.11 15.99 0.02
C GLN A 79 -22.73 14.62 0.61
N THR A 80 -21.45 14.26 0.63
CA THR A 80 -20.99 13.01 1.25
C THR A 80 -20.87 13.20 2.76
N THR A 81 -21.93 12.85 3.48
CA THR A 81 -21.94 12.84 4.95
C THR A 81 -21.67 11.44 5.45
N ILE A 82 -20.75 11.29 6.40
CA ILE A 82 -20.58 10.02 7.11
C ILE A 82 -21.67 9.90 8.18
N PRO A 83 -22.36 8.74 8.27
CA PRO A 83 -23.32 8.52 9.33
C PRO A 83 -22.64 8.67 10.70
N ALA A 84 -23.36 9.25 11.66
CA ALA A 84 -22.88 9.34 13.04
C ALA A 84 -22.46 7.95 13.55
N PRO A 85 -21.39 7.85 14.35
CA PRO A 85 -20.96 6.57 14.90
C PRO A 85 -22.11 5.94 15.68
N VAL A 86 -22.45 4.69 15.34
CA VAL A 86 -23.46 3.94 16.08
C VAL A 86 -22.79 3.40 17.33
N LEU A 87 -23.17 3.93 18.49
CA LEU A 87 -22.73 3.41 19.77
C LEU A 87 -23.60 2.20 20.10
N GLU A 88 -23.11 1.01 19.75
CA GLU A 88 -23.76 -0.24 20.11
C GLU A 88 -23.68 -0.44 21.63
N GLY A 89 -24.85 -0.59 22.27
CA GLY A 89 -24.93 -0.98 23.67
C GLY A 89 -24.60 -2.47 23.84
N PRO A 90 -24.17 -2.89 25.03
CA PRO A 90 -24.03 -4.31 25.35
C PRO A 90 -25.35 -5.04 25.07
N PRO A 91 -25.33 -6.24 24.45
CA PRO A 91 -26.56 -7.00 24.27
C PRO A 91 -27.15 -7.36 25.63
N ALA A 92 -28.48 -7.49 25.68
CA ALA A 92 -29.22 -7.91 26.87
C ALA A 92 -29.00 -9.40 27.17
N LEU A 93 -27.76 -9.76 27.48
CA LEU A 93 -27.37 -11.09 27.95
C LEU A 93 -27.49 -11.14 29.47
N ALA A 94 -27.89 -12.30 30.00
CA ALA A 94 -27.89 -12.53 31.45
C ALA A 94 -26.49 -12.26 32.02
N ALA A 95 -26.42 -11.49 33.11
CA ALA A 95 -25.18 -11.30 33.84
C ALA A 95 -24.71 -12.64 34.42
N PRO A 96 -23.42 -13.00 34.28
CA PRO A 96 -22.87 -14.15 34.99
C PRO A 96 -23.05 -13.89 36.48
N ASN A 97 -23.52 -14.89 37.21
CA ASN A 97 -23.47 -14.81 38.66
C ASN A 97 -21.99 -14.92 39.08
N TRP A 98 -21.47 -13.93 39.80
CA TRP A 98 -20.09 -13.95 40.30
C TRP A 98 -20.00 -14.26 41.79
N ASP A 99 -21.16 -14.41 42.46
CA ASP A 99 -21.23 -14.57 43.92
C ASP A 99 -20.51 -15.83 44.40
N HIS A 100 -20.44 -16.86 43.54
CA HIS A 100 -19.78 -18.13 43.84
C HIS A 100 -18.25 -18.05 43.88
N LEU A 101 -17.62 -16.99 43.36
CA LEU A 101 -16.15 -16.83 43.40
C LEU A 101 -15.65 -16.39 44.78
N GLY A 102 -16.55 -15.92 45.65
CA GLY A 102 -16.22 -15.47 47.00
C GLY A 102 -16.53 -16.50 48.09
N GLU A 103 -17.06 -17.66 47.75
CA GLU A 103 -17.33 -18.73 48.72
C GLU A 103 -15.98 -19.31 49.20
N PRO A 104 -15.72 -19.38 50.52
CA PRO A 104 -14.47 -19.94 51.04
C PRO A 104 -14.34 -21.42 50.66
N ASP A 105 -13.13 -21.85 50.31
CA ASP A 105 -12.85 -23.24 49.88
C ASP A 105 -13.32 -24.27 50.94
N ASP A 106 -13.26 -23.91 52.23
CA ASP A 106 -13.71 -24.73 53.35
C ASP A 106 -15.21 -25.10 53.28
N ALA A 107 -16.04 -24.25 52.66
CA ALA A 107 -17.47 -24.51 52.51
C ALA A 107 -17.78 -25.63 51.49
N MET A 108 -16.80 -26.01 50.65
CA MET A 108 -16.96 -27.11 49.70
C MET A 108 -16.70 -28.50 50.31
N GLU A 109 -15.99 -28.59 51.44
CA GLU A 109 -15.64 -29.88 52.08
C GLU A 109 -16.87 -30.59 52.67
N ASP A 110 -17.87 -29.82 53.10
CA ASP A 110 -19.11 -30.34 53.70
C ASP A 110 -20.19 -30.69 52.66
N LEU A 111 -19.94 -30.44 51.37
CA LEU A 111 -20.92 -30.70 50.32
C LEU A 111 -21.00 -32.19 49.98
N THR A 112 -22.23 -32.68 49.86
CA THR A 112 -22.50 -34.01 49.32
C THR A 112 -22.10 -34.09 47.84
N ARG A 113 -21.85 -35.31 47.35
CA ARG A 113 -21.52 -35.56 45.94
C ARG A 113 -22.56 -34.96 44.97
N GLU A 114 -23.84 -35.01 45.32
CA GLU A 114 -24.92 -34.49 44.47
C GLU A 114 -24.86 -32.96 44.38
N GLN A 115 -24.63 -32.29 45.51
CA GLN A 115 -24.46 -30.83 45.56
C GLN A 115 -23.23 -30.37 44.77
N LEU A 116 -22.11 -31.12 44.84
CA LEU A 116 -20.92 -30.84 44.03
C LEU A 116 -21.20 -30.96 42.52
N LEU A 117 -22.01 -31.94 42.11
CA LEU A 117 -22.40 -32.07 40.70
C LEU A 117 -23.30 -30.91 40.25
N GLU A 118 -24.27 -30.51 41.07
CA GLU A 118 -25.13 -29.36 40.78
C GLU A 118 -24.31 -28.05 40.70
N TYR A 119 -23.39 -27.85 41.65
CA TYR A 119 -22.45 -26.72 41.63
C TYR A 119 -21.62 -26.71 40.34
N ALA A 120 -21.07 -27.85 39.93
CA ALA A 120 -20.28 -27.95 38.70
C ALA A 120 -21.12 -27.65 37.43
N VAL A 121 -22.38 -28.08 37.39
CA VAL A 121 -23.31 -27.76 36.28
C VAL A 121 -23.60 -26.26 36.26
N ARG A 122 -23.89 -25.66 37.42
CA ARG A 122 -24.12 -24.21 37.58
C ARG A 122 -22.91 -23.40 37.11
N MET A 123 -21.72 -23.71 37.61
CA MET A 123 -20.45 -23.10 37.22
C MET A 123 -20.20 -23.17 35.71
N ARG A 124 -20.50 -24.30 35.08
CA ARG A 124 -20.38 -24.46 33.63
C ARG A 124 -21.36 -23.55 32.87
N GLY A 125 -22.56 -23.37 33.40
CA GLY A 125 -23.54 -22.40 32.89
C GLY A 125 -23.04 -20.97 32.97
N ASP A 126 -22.56 -20.54 34.14
CA ASP A 126 -22.02 -19.20 34.36
C ASP A 126 -20.78 -18.93 33.50
N LEU A 127 -19.89 -19.91 33.34
CA LEU A 127 -18.74 -19.81 32.44
C LEU A 127 -19.17 -19.67 30.98
N ARG A 128 -20.21 -20.37 30.55
CA ARG A 128 -20.75 -20.22 29.19
C ARG A 128 -21.35 -18.83 28.99
N ASN A 129 -22.08 -18.31 29.99
CA ASN A 129 -22.65 -16.96 29.95
C ASN A 129 -21.56 -15.89 29.90
N SER A 130 -20.50 -16.01 30.71
CA SER A 130 -19.37 -15.07 30.69
C SER A 130 -18.62 -15.10 29.37
N GLN A 131 -18.40 -16.28 28.78
CA GLN A 131 -17.84 -16.41 27.43
C GLN A 131 -18.69 -15.73 26.35
N GLN A 132 -20.02 -15.86 26.43
CA GLN A 132 -20.93 -15.17 25.51
C GLN A 132 -20.85 -13.66 25.67
N GLN A 133 -20.77 -13.15 26.91
CA GLN A 133 -20.60 -11.73 27.16
C GLN A 133 -19.27 -11.18 26.64
N ILE A 134 -18.17 -11.90 26.85
CA ILE A 134 -16.85 -11.51 26.34
C ILE A 134 -16.90 -11.40 24.82
N ARG A 135 -17.40 -12.44 24.13
CA ARG A 135 -17.53 -12.42 22.66
C ARG A 135 -18.39 -11.27 22.15
N ALA A 136 -19.50 -10.99 22.83
CA ALA A 136 -20.35 -9.87 22.49
C ALA A 136 -19.64 -8.51 22.64
N ARG A 137 -18.91 -8.33 23.75
CA ARG A 137 -18.12 -7.10 24.00
C ARG A 137 -16.98 -6.95 23.01
N ASP A 138 -16.28 -8.03 22.70
CA ASP A 138 -15.20 -8.03 21.70
C ASP A 138 -15.73 -7.61 20.33
N GLY A 139 -16.92 -8.10 19.94
CA GLY A 139 -17.59 -7.67 18.71
C GLY A 139 -17.93 -6.18 18.68
N ILE A 140 -18.44 -5.62 19.79
CA ILE A 140 -18.71 -4.18 19.92
C ILE A 140 -17.42 -3.35 19.86
N ILE A 141 -16.35 -3.82 20.50
CA ILE A 141 -15.05 -3.14 20.44
C ILE A 141 -14.51 -3.17 19.01
N GLU A 142 -14.62 -4.30 18.31
CA GLU A 142 -14.21 -4.42 16.91
C GLU A 142 -15.02 -3.48 16.00
N SER A 143 -16.34 -3.40 16.16
CA SER A 143 -17.20 -2.50 15.38
C SER A 143 -16.88 -1.02 15.65
N ALA A 144 -16.64 -0.67 16.91
CA ALA A 144 -16.20 0.67 17.31
C ALA A 144 -14.84 1.04 16.69
N HIS A 145 -13.85 0.14 16.76
CA HIS A 145 -12.55 0.34 16.14
C HIS A 145 -12.64 0.49 14.62
N ALA A 146 -13.45 -0.34 13.95
CA ALA A 146 -13.69 -0.23 12.52
C ALA A 146 -14.28 1.14 12.15
N THR A 147 -15.24 1.62 12.94
CA THR A 147 -15.86 2.95 12.74
C THR A 147 -14.83 4.08 12.89
N ILE A 148 -13.94 4.01 13.90
CA ILE A 148 -12.87 5.00 14.10
C ILE A 148 -11.93 5.04 12.88
N VAL A 149 -11.53 3.88 12.36
CA VAL A 149 -10.66 3.81 11.17
C VAL A 149 -11.34 4.45 9.96
N VAL A 150 -12.63 4.15 9.73
CA VAL A 150 -13.42 4.74 8.65
C VAL A 150 -13.53 6.26 8.77
N GLN A 151 -13.79 6.78 9.98
CA GLN A 151 -13.83 8.22 10.24
C GLN A 151 -12.47 8.88 10.00
N ASN A 152 -11.38 8.26 10.44
CA ASN A 152 -10.04 8.79 10.20
C ASN A 152 -9.71 8.89 8.70
N LEU A 153 -10.00 7.83 7.92
CA LEU A 153 -9.80 7.83 6.47
C LEU A 153 -10.59 8.95 5.78
N PHE A 154 -11.78 9.26 6.27
CA PHE A 154 -12.58 10.36 5.74
C PHE A 154 -12.00 11.72 6.05
N VAL A 155 -11.59 11.96 7.30
CA VAL A 155 -10.96 13.21 7.72
C VAL A 155 -9.69 13.42 6.90
N GLU A 156 -8.84 12.40 6.74
CA GLU A 156 -7.65 12.49 5.89
C GLU A 156 -8.01 12.89 4.45
N LYS A 157 -9.05 12.28 3.88
CA LYS A 157 -9.49 12.59 2.53
C LYS A 157 -10.04 14.01 2.40
N GLN A 158 -10.78 14.50 3.39
CA GLN A 158 -11.20 15.90 3.45
C GLN A 158 -10.02 16.85 3.57
N SER A 159 -9.05 16.57 4.45
CA SER A 159 -7.84 17.37 4.61
C SER A 159 -7.05 17.44 3.30
N ARG A 160 -6.88 16.32 2.58
CA ARG A 160 -6.23 16.32 1.25
C ARG A 160 -7.01 17.15 0.24
N ALA A 161 -8.34 17.06 0.25
CA ALA A 161 -9.19 17.84 -0.66
C ALA A 161 -9.15 19.35 -0.34
N LEU A 162 -9.09 19.73 0.94
CA LEU A 162 -8.92 21.12 1.38
C LEU A 162 -7.53 21.63 1.02
N HIS A 163 -6.48 20.87 1.35
CA HIS A 163 -5.11 21.22 0.99
C HIS A 163 -4.98 21.41 -0.53
N SER A 164 -5.56 20.51 -1.35
CA SER A 164 -5.55 20.64 -2.81
C SER A 164 -6.28 21.90 -3.32
N LYS A 165 -7.20 22.47 -2.54
CA LYS A 165 -7.88 23.74 -2.86
C LYS A 165 -7.10 24.95 -2.35
N GLU A 166 -6.49 24.84 -1.18
CA GLU A 166 -5.66 25.89 -0.57
C GLU A 166 -4.34 26.08 -1.33
N THR A 167 -3.68 24.97 -1.66
CA THR A 167 -2.50 24.94 -2.53
C THR A 167 -2.88 24.84 -3.99
N LYS A 168 -4.15 25.01 -4.36
CA LYS A 168 -4.47 25.16 -5.78
C LYS A 168 -3.88 26.48 -6.20
N LYS A 169 -2.75 26.30 -6.83
CA LYS A 169 -1.91 27.29 -7.45
C LYS A 169 -2.78 28.25 -8.22
N LYS A 170 -2.73 29.53 -7.83
CA LYS A 170 -3.54 30.57 -8.47
C LYS A 170 -3.08 30.52 -9.90
N ASN A 171 -3.97 30.14 -10.83
CA ASN A 171 -3.60 29.92 -12.22
C ASN A 171 -2.58 31.01 -12.63
N LYS A 172 -1.40 30.64 -13.18
CA LYS A 172 -0.39 31.61 -13.66
C LYS A 172 -0.97 32.71 -14.59
N ARG A 173 -2.22 32.51 -15.08
CA ARG A 173 -3.02 33.45 -15.88
C ARG A 173 -3.81 34.50 -15.05
N GLU A 174 -4.08 34.23 -13.77
CA GLU A 174 -4.75 35.13 -12.81
C GLU A 174 -3.78 35.85 -11.89
N THR A 175 -2.54 35.39 -11.75
CA THR A 175 -1.47 36.10 -11.02
C THR A 175 -0.81 37.16 -11.90
N LEU A 176 -1.57 38.17 -12.32
CA LEU A 176 -0.95 39.48 -12.32
C LEU A 176 -0.75 39.84 -10.85
N PRO A 177 0.43 40.33 -10.41
CA PRO A 177 0.62 40.88 -9.08
C PRO A 177 -0.12 42.22 -9.01
N MET A 178 -1.44 42.16 -9.13
CA MET A 178 -2.33 43.26 -8.87
C MET A 178 -2.71 43.12 -7.41
N ASP A 179 -2.19 44.01 -6.60
CA ASP A 179 -2.51 44.21 -5.18
C ASP A 179 -3.98 44.65 -4.98
N GLY A 180 -4.92 44.05 -5.71
CA GLY A 180 -6.34 44.40 -5.74
C GLY A 180 -6.68 45.73 -6.46
N PHE A 181 -5.70 46.55 -6.83
CA PHE A 181 -5.95 47.84 -7.48
C PHE A 181 -5.69 47.77 -8.99
N GLY A 182 -6.73 48.06 -9.79
CA GLY A 182 -6.64 48.20 -11.24
C GLY A 182 -5.75 49.37 -11.63
N ARG A 183 -4.43 49.16 -11.66
CA ARG A 183 -3.47 50.11 -12.20
C ARG A 183 -3.50 50.05 -13.73
N HIS A 184 -3.51 51.21 -14.38
CA HIS A 184 -3.35 51.28 -15.83
C HIS A 184 -1.96 50.74 -16.22
N LEU A 185 -1.96 49.66 -16.99
CA LEU A 185 -0.80 48.85 -17.40
C LEU A 185 0.02 49.53 -18.52
N THR A 186 0.50 50.73 -18.28
CA THR A 186 1.47 51.43 -19.16
C THR A 186 2.76 51.79 -18.45
N ALA A 187 2.91 51.44 -17.16
CA ALA A 187 4.11 51.73 -16.40
C ALA A 187 5.28 50.83 -16.86
N PRO A 188 6.51 51.37 -16.99
CA PRO A 188 7.71 50.59 -17.35
C PRO A 188 7.99 49.43 -16.38
N GLU A 189 7.53 49.55 -15.13
CA GLU A 189 7.58 48.50 -14.12
C GLU A 189 6.85 47.21 -14.56
N PHE A 190 5.74 47.34 -15.27
CA PHE A 190 4.99 46.19 -15.76
C PHE A 190 5.73 45.44 -16.88
N ILE A 191 6.38 46.19 -17.78
CA ILE A 191 7.16 45.61 -18.87
C ILE A 191 8.32 44.81 -18.27
N ALA A 192 9.06 45.39 -17.31
CA ALA A 192 10.15 44.70 -16.62
C ALA A 192 9.67 43.43 -15.87
N ALA A 193 8.54 43.50 -15.16
CA ALA A 193 7.98 42.35 -14.46
C ALA A 193 7.53 41.24 -15.43
N LYS A 194 7.01 41.61 -16.61
CA LYS A 194 6.62 40.65 -17.65
C LYS A 194 7.85 39.99 -18.28
N GLU A 195 8.89 40.76 -18.57
CA GLU A 195 10.16 40.24 -19.11
C GLU A 195 10.85 39.29 -18.13
N GLU A 196 10.85 39.61 -16.83
CA GLU A 196 11.38 38.72 -15.80
C GLU A 196 10.56 37.42 -15.69
N ALA A 197 9.23 37.51 -15.75
CA ALA A 197 8.36 36.34 -15.75
C ALA A 197 8.54 35.46 -17.00
N GLU A 198 8.77 36.05 -18.18
CA GLU A 198 9.11 35.32 -19.41
C GLU A 198 10.47 34.65 -19.29
N ARG A 199 11.50 35.35 -18.78
CA ARG A 199 12.84 34.78 -18.55
C ARG A 199 12.81 33.58 -17.59
N LEU A 200 12.07 33.68 -16.48
CA LEU A 200 11.92 32.58 -15.53
C LEU A 200 11.22 31.37 -16.17
N ARG A 201 10.22 31.59 -17.04
CA ARG A 201 9.58 30.49 -17.79
C ARG A 201 10.54 29.84 -18.77
N ASP A 202 11.34 30.63 -19.48
CA ASP A 202 12.32 30.11 -20.42
C ASP A 202 13.42 29.31 -19.70
N GLU A 203 13.87 29.76 -18.53
CA GLU A 203 14.80 29.02 -17.65
C GLU A 203 14.18 27.70 -17.17
N GLU A 204 12.92 27.72 -16.72
CA GLU A 204 12.19 26.53 -16.27
C GLU A 204 12.02 25.49 -17.40
N ILE A 205 11.70 25.95 -18.63
CA ILE A 205 11.59 25.10 -19.82
C ILE A 205 12.96 24.52 -20.19
N ALA A 206 14.02 25.34 -20.15
CA ALA A 206 15.38 24.90 -20.45
C ALA A 206 15.86 23.85 -19.43
N ASP A 207 15.55 24.00 -18.16
CA ASP A 207 15.89 23.03 -17.11
C ASP A 207 15.07 21.74 -17.25
N LYS A 208 13.78 21.83 -17.60
CA LYS A 208 12.95 20.66 -17.94
C LYS A 208 13.52 19.89 -19.14
N ALA A 209 14.00 20.60 -20.17
CA ALA A 209 14.65 19.99 -21.33
C ALA A 209 15.97 19.29 -20.96
N LYS A 210 16.85 19.95 -20.20
CA LYS A 210 18.11 19.33 -19.71
C LYS A 210 17.85 18.06 -18.90
N ARG A 211 16.86 18.09 -18.00
CA ARG A 211 16.48 16.90 -17.21
C ARG A 211 15.94 15.77 -18.08
N ALA A 212 15.26 16.06 -19.19
CA ALA A 212 14.82 15.04 -20.14
C ALA A 212 16.02 14.42 -20.86
N ASP A 213 16.93 15.24 -21.36
CA ASP A 213 18.16 14.80 -22.03
C ASP A 213 19.04 13.94 -21.09
N ASP A 214 19.18 14.35 -19.83
CA ASP A 214 19.93 13.59 -18.81
C ASP A 214 19.30 12.22 -18.52
N ARG A 215 17.96 12.13 -18.53
CA ARG A 215 17.24 10.85 -18.35
C ARG A 215 17.44 9.94 -19.55
N GLU A 216 17.39 10.48 -20.77
CA GLU A 216 17.64 9.72 -21.99
C GLU A 216 19.08 9.22 -22.06
N ALA A 217 20.06 10.09 -21.76
CA ALA A 217 21.47 9.71 -21.67
C ALA A 217 21.71 8.64 -20.61
N ALA A 218 21.07 8.76 -19.44
CA ALA A 218 21.15 7.74 -18.39
C ALA A 218 20.51 6.41 -18.78
N LYS A 219 19.44 6.43 -19.58
CA LYS A 219 18.79 5.22 -20.11
C LYS A 219 19.69 4.55 -21.15
N ALA A 220 20.25 5.30 -22.09
CA ALA A 220 21.18 4.80 -23.09
C ALA A 220 22.44 4.18 -22.44
N ALA A 221 23.03 4.85 -21.45
CA ALA A 221 24.18 4.32 -20.71
C ALA A 221 23.86 3.00 -19.97
N LYS A 222 22.65 2.86 -19.41
CA LYS A 222 22.21 1.62 -18.78
C LYS A 222 22.03 0.48 -19.79
N GLU A 223 21.55 0.80 -20.99
CA GLU A 223 21.34 -0.18 -22.06
C GLU A 223 22.68 -0.72 -22.60
N GLN A 224 23.65 0.16 -22.88
CA GLN A 224 25.00 -0.24 -23.28
C GLN A 224 25.66 -1.16 -22.23
N LEU A 225 25.57 -0.81 -20.95
CA LEU A 225 26.13 -1.64 -19.87
C LEU A 225 25.45 -3.01 -19.77
N LYS A 226 24.15 -3.07 -20.10
CA LYS A 226 23.40 -4.33 -20.16
C LYS A 226 23.89 -5.19 -21.33
N GLU A 227 24.07 -4.62 -22.51
CA GLU A 227 24.59 -5.32 -23.69
C GLU A 227 26.01 -5.86 -23.46
N GLU A 228 26.92 -5.05 -22.91
CA GLU A 228 28.27 -5.49 -22.52
C GLU A 228 28.23 -6.66 -21.54
N TRP A 229 27.30 -6.63 -20.57
CA TRP A 229 27.16 -7.71 -19.61
C TRP A 229 26.62 -9.01 -20.23
N GLU A 230 25.71 -8.91 -21.19
CA GLU A 230 25.24 -10.07 -21.96
C GLU A 230 26.37 -10.68 -22.79
N GLN A 231 27.21 -9.87 -23.43
CA GLN A 231 28.40 -10.35 -24.16
C GLN A 231 29.38 -11.06 -23.23
N ILE A 232 29.72 -10.47 -22.08
CA ILE A 232 30.59 -11.09 -21.07
C ILE A 232 30.04 -12.45 -20.59
N LYS A 233 28.71 -12.58 -20.45
CA LYS A 233 28.08 -13.85 -20.10
C LYS A 233 28.20 -14.88 -21.22
N ALA A 234 27.98 -14.48 -22.47
CA ALA A 234 28.08 -15.36 -23.62
C ALA A 234 29.52 -15.88 -23.80
N ASP A 235 30.52 -15.01 -23.64
CA ASP A 235 31.92 -15.39 -23.75
C ASP A 235 32.36 -16.31 -22.60
N HIS A 236 31.88 -16.07 -21.38
CA HIS A 236 32.14 -16.97 -20.25
C HIS A 236 31.51 -18.35 -20.46
N ALA A 237 30.29 -18.41 -21.02
CA ALA A 237 29.62 -19.67 -21.34
C ALA A 237 30.45 -20.49 -22.35
N LYS A 238 30.89 -19.86 -23.46
CA LYS A 238 31.78 -20.51 -24.45
C LYS A 238 33.10 -20.97 -23.85
N ALA A 239 33.71 -20.16 -22.98
CA ALA A 239 34.95 -20.52 -22.31
C ALA A 239 34.78 -21.72 -21.36
N VAL A 240 33.62 -21.84 -20.70
CA VAL A 240 33.30 -22.99 -19.86
C VAL A 240 33.06 -24.24 -20.69
N GLU A 241 32.36 -24.14 -21.82
CA GLU A 241 32.14 -25.25 -22.75
C GLU A 241 33.46 -25.83 -23.27
N LEU A 242 34.34 -24.97 -23.81
CA LEU A 242 35.69 -25.38 -24.27
C LEU A 242 36.53 -25.99 -23.15
N TRP A 243 36.41 -25.48 -21.92
CA TRP A 243 37.11 -26.03 -20.76
C TRP A 243 36.55 -27.40 -20.34
N GLU A 244 35.23 -27.62 -20.45
CA GLU A 244 34.59 -28.90 -20.16
C GLU A 244 34.98 -29.97 -21.20
N GLU A 245 35.05 -29.60 -22.48
CA GLU A 245 35.56 -30.45 -23.57
C GLU A 245 37.02 -30.86 -23.33
N GLU A 246 37.90 -29.90 -23.02
CA GLU A 246 39.31 -30.17 -22.76
C GLU A 246 39.51 -31.01 -21.49
N CYS A 247 38.72 -30.76 -20.44
CA CYS A 247 38.73 -31.60 -19.24
C CYS A 247 38.22 -33.01 -19.50
N ALA A 248 37.28 -33.20 -20.42
CA ALA A 248 36.83 -34.53 -20.83
C ALA A 248 37.96 -35.26 -21.56
N ARG A 249 38.60 -34.61 -22.54
CA ARG A 249 39.75 -35.14 -23.28
C ARG A 249 40.89 -35.59 -22.36
N LEU A 250 41.29 -34.77 -21.39
CA LEU A 250 42.35 -35.10 -20.44
C LEU A 250 41.98 -36.23 -19.46
N LYS A 251 40.69 -36.39 -19.13
CA LYS A 251 40.23 -37.53 -18.31
C LYS A 251 40.34 -38.83 -19.09
N ASP A 252 39.99 -38.82 -20.37
CA ASP A 252 40.11 -39.99 -21.25
C ASP A 252 41.58 -40.39 -21.46
N GLU A 253 42.51 -39.43 -21.42
CA GLU A 253 43.97 -39.65 -21.44
C GLU A 253 44.55 -40.14 -20.08
N GLY A 254 43.72 -40.27 -19.03
CA GLY A 254 44.15 -40.78 -17.71
C GLY A 254 44.86 -39.75 -16.83
N VAL A 255 44.76 -38.45 -17.12
CA VAL A 255 45.37 -37.40 -16.30
C VAL A 255 44.68 -37.32 -14.94
N SER A 256 45.49 -37.32 -13.87
CA SER A 256 44.99 -37.20 -12.49
C SER A 256 44.20 -35.89 -12.28
N LYS A 257 43.11 -35.95 -11.50
CA LYS A 257 42.22 -34.79 -11.23
C LYS A 257 42.93 -33.55 -10.70
N LYS A 258 44.08 -33.71 -10.03
CA LYS A 258 44.89 -32.60 -9.50
C LYS A 258 45.57 -31.76 -10.60
N ASN A 259 45.75 -32.34 -11.78
CA ASN A 259 46.43 -31.72 -12.92
C ASN A 259 45.46 -31.22 -13.99
N LEU A 260 44.14 -31.28 -13.75
CA LEU A 260 43.15 -30.70 -14.66
C LEU A 260 43.25 -29.17 -14.64
N PRO A 261 43.02 -28.49 -15.78
CA PRO A 261 43.00 -27.03 -15.83
C PRO A 261 41.92 -26.48 -14.89
N LYS A 262 42.18 -25.33 -14.27
CA LYS A 262 41.21 -24.67 -13.37
C LYS A 262 40.04 -24.12 -14.18
N LYS A 263 38.82 -24.21 -13.63
CA LYS A 263 37.61 -23.68 -14.27
C LYS A 263 37.74 -22.17 -14.54
N PRO A 264 37.38 -21.67 -15.74
CA PRO A 264 37.42 -20.25 -16.05
C PRO A 264 36.63 -19.41 -15.05
N LYS A 265 37.28 -18.39 -14.49
CA LYS A 265 36.64 -17.46 -13.54
C LYS A 265 35.81 -16.43 -14.30
N ARG A 266 34.54 -16.29 -13.94
CA ARG A 266 33.65 -15.29 -14.54
C ARG A 266 34.14 -13.87 -14.25
N ALA A 267 34.18 -13.02 -15.28
CA ALA A 267 34.45 -11.60 -15.11
C ALA A 267 33.37 -10.95 -14.24
N ARG A 268 33.77 -9.94 -13.45
CA ARG A 268 32.82 -9.19 -12.62
C ARG A 268 31.92 -8.34 -13.51
N LYS A 269 30.67 -8.13 -13.07
CA LYS A 269 29.75 -7.23 -13.75
C LYS A 269 30.39 -5.83 -13.84
N PRO A 270 30.40 -5.18 -15.02
CA PRO A 270 30.82 -3.80 -15.14
C PRO A 270 30.08 -2.95 -14.11
N LYS A 271 30.81 -2.22 -13.28
CA LYS A 271 30.19 -1.28 -12.33
C LYS A 271 29.83 -0.05 -13.15
N ALA A 272 28.57 0.39 -13.09
CA ALA A 272 28.21 1.68 -13.66
C ALA A 272 29.19 2.73 -13.13
N PRO A 273 29.65 3.67 -13.97
CA PRO A 273 30.46 4.78 -13.47
C PRO A 273 29.71 5.34 -12.27
N ALA A 274 30.40 5.43 -11.14
CA ALA A 274 29.81 6.03 -9.95
C ALA A 274 29.39 7.44 -10.38
N LYS A 275 28.10 7.61 -10.68
CA LYS A 275 27.52 8.94 -10.79
C LYS A 275 27.97 9.60 -9.51
N ALA A 276 28.76 10.67 -9.63
CA ALA A 276 29.11 11.50 -8.50
C ALA A 276 27.81 11.70 -7.75
N THR A 277 27.74 11.14 -6.55
CA THR A 277 26.62 11.27 -5.66
C THR A 277 26.51 12.76 -5.39
N THR A 278 25.76 13.48 -6.22
CA THR A 278 24.98 14.60 -5.75
C THR A 278 24.07 13.98 -4.72
N GLU A 279 24.51 14.03 -3.46
CA GLU A 279 23.80 13.59 -2.25
C GLU A 279 22.55 14.45 -1.99
N ASP A 280 21.82 14.82 -3.04
CA ASP A 280 20.69 15.74 -2.98
C ASP A 280 19.52 15.30 -3.86
N GLU A 281 19.34 13.98 -3.97
CA GLU A 281 18.03 13.40 -4.29
C GLU A 281 17.59 12.59 -3.06
N THR A 282 17.28 13.32 -2.01
CA THR A 282 16.18 12.90 -1.13
C THR A 282 14.99 12.73 -2.06
N ASP A 283 14.62 11.47 -2.27
CA ASP A 283 13.48 10.96 -3.03
C ASP A 283 12.18 11.46 -2.38
N GLY A 284 11.98 12.78 -2.45
CA GLY A 284 10.70 13.43 -2.37
C GLY A 284 10.06 13.32 -3.75
N ASP A 285 9.66 12.11 -4.12
CA ASP A 285 8.60 11.86 -5.09
C ASP A 285 7.27 12.40 -4.52
N GLN A 286 7.24 13.72 -4.26
CA GLN A 286 6.04 14.51 -4.43
C GLN A 286 5.80 14.58 -5.95
N THR A 287 5.26 13.48 -6.46
CA THR A 287 4.31 13.49 -7.57
C THR A 287 3.17 14.45 -7.20
N GLY A 288 3.42 15.72 -7.45
CA GLY A 288 2.53 16.81 -7.05
C GLY A 288 3.14 18.21 -7.22
N SER A 289 4.16 18.39 -8.07
CA SER A 289 4.48 19.70 -8.61
C SER A 289 3.83 19.84 -9.99
N ASP A 290 2.52 20.08 -9.97
CA ASP A 290 1.99 21.13 -10.86
C ASP A 290 2.45 22.45 -10.24
N ASP A 291 3.10 23.34 -11.01
CA ASP A 291 3.68 24.69 -10.76
C ASP A 291 2.74 25.76 -10.14
N ASP A 292 3.20 26.91 -9.54
CA ASP A 292 3.52 27.51 -8.17
C ASP A 292 4.51 26.91 -7.15
#